data_AF-A0A1L7WQW3-F1
#
_entry.id   AF-A0A1L7WQW3-F1
#
_cell.length_a   1.000
_cell.length_b   1.000
_cell.length_c   1.000
_cell.angle_alpha   90.00
_cell.angle_beta   90.00
_cell.angle_gamma   90.00
#
_symmetry.space_group_name_H-M   'P 1'
#
loop_
_entity.id
_entity.type
_entity.pdbx_description
1 polymer ?
#
loop_
_entity_poly.entity_id
_entity_poly.type
_entity_poly.pdbx_seq_one_letter_code
_entity_poly.pdbx_strand_id
1 'polypeptide(L)'
;MYHTSDFQRPKPESAWPAVLSLVPAILVTVLWILFVQHLVSTATVSQDEHHWIQKAHQDYRLCYKGCTDCLYVDVIADACRKTRIIVPGSICAASKIWFWEDRYPELCLSALGNIYRAEALASKQFWLEFWHILTPVFFFLTYMLSYATFSTCSFDCTRPRALNSRSRRNSLSRQPLLTIAAVTILALCGPVAAFPCINHYPAYDRPFSNIDGTLYGTIHGWLSSCHWEEYECGETCTTSSSDGQRSCTTKWCVEEKAHAGPIDFVNDASKYVERCGFRMVDWVPGVVAMRVPNPEIEGKLWVKMSVNRFNGSEGLEPMAGCLYDII
;
A
#
# COMPACT_ATOMS: atom_id res chain seq x y z
N MET A 1 -2.54 -65.88 -36.85
CA MET A 1 -3.71 -65.13 -36.33
C MET A 1 -3.40 -63.66 -36.47
N TYR A 2 -3.89 -63.02 -37.53
CA TYR A 2 -3.75 -61.58 -37.75
C TYR A 2 -5.07 -60.92 -37.37
N HIS A 3 -5.07 -60.13 -36.30
CA HIS A 3 -6.20 -59.26 -35.95
C HIS A 3 -6.23 -58.12 -36.98
N THR A 4 -7.17 -58.20 -37.92
CA THR A 4 -7.55 -57.08 -38.77
C THR A 4 -8.22 -56.03 -37.89
N SER A 5 -7.47 -54.96 -37.58
CA SER A 5 -8.01 -53.75 -36.97
C SER A 5 -8.94 -53.07 -37.98
N ASP A 6 -10.25 -53.14 -37.72
CA ASP A 6 -11.25 -52.40 -38.47
C ASP A 6 -10.95 -50.91 -38.37
N PHE A 7 -10.57 -50.32 -39.51
CA PHE A 7 -10.36 -48.90 -39.66
C PHE A 7 -11.72 -48.20 -39.67
N GLN A 8 -12.28 -47.92 -38.49
CA GLN A 8 -13.47 -47.09 -38.35
C GLN A 8 -13.18 -45.72 -38.95
N ARG A 9 -13.80 -45.42 -40.10
CA ARG A 9 -13.76 -44.07 -40.66
C ARG A 9 -14.31 -43.10 -39.61
N PRO A 10 -13.58 -42.02 -39.27
CA PRO A 10 -14.12 -41.00 -38.39
C PRO A 10 -15.41 -40.49 -39.00
N LYS A 11 -16.51 -40.57 -38.25
CA LYS A 11 -17.74 -39.89 -38.63
C LYS A 11 -17.42 -38.40 -38.74
N PRO A 12 -17.87 -37.69 -39.77
CA PRO A 12 -17.71 -36.25 -39.84
C PRO A 12 -18.43 -35.64 -38.64
N GLU A 13 -17.68 -35.25 -37.62
CA GLU A 13 -18.20 -34.48 -36.52
C GLU A 13 -18.70 -33.16 -37.09
N SER A 14 -20.01 -32.96 -37.07
CA SER A 14 -20.63 -31.75 -37.58
C SER A 14 -20.14 -30.56 -36.75
N ALA A 15 -19.45 -29.61 -37.36
CA ALA A 15 -18.94 -28.40 -36.70
C ALA A 15 -20.04 -27.42 -36.23
N TRP A 16 -21.30 -27.69 -36.54
CA TRP A 16 -22.46 -26.83 -36.26
C TRP A 16 -22.66 -26.44 -34.78
N PRO A 17 -22.47 -27.32 -33.77
CA PRO A 17 -22.67 -26.95 -32.37
C PRO A 17 -21.69 -25.90 -31.87
N ALA A 18 -20.43 -25.96 -32.33
CA ALA A 18 -19.40 -24.99 -31.98
C ALA A 18 -19.67 -23.61 -32.60
N VAL A 19 -20.21 -23.57 -33.82
CA VAL A 19 -20.58 -22.31 -34.48
C VAL A 19 -21.80 -21.68 -33.82
N LEU A 20 -22.81 -22.49 -33.48
CA LEU A 20 -24.04 -22.00 -32.84
C LEU A 20 -23.81 -21.51 -31.41
N SER A 21 -22.84 -22.08 -30.68
CA SER A 21 -22.49 -21.63 -29.32
C SER A 21 -21.73 -20.29 -29.30
N LEU A 22 -21.09 -19.88 -30.40
CA LEU A 22 -20.38 -18.59 -30.46
C LEU A 22 -21.32 -17.39 -30.39
N VAL A 23 -22.50 -17.45 -31.02
CA VAL A 23 -23.46 -16.32 -31.05
C VAL A 23 -23.89 -15.86 -29.65
N PRO A 24 -24.41 -16.74 -28.76
CA PRO A 24 -24.77 -16.34 -27.41
C PRO A 24 -23.55 -15.92 -26.57
N ALA A 25 -22.38 -16.57 -26.77
CA ALA A 25 -21.15 -16.19 -26.06
C ALA A 25 -20.71 -14.76 -26.42
N ILE A 26 -20.74 -14.39 -27.70
CA ILE A 26 -20.43 -13.04 -28.17
C ILE A 26 -21.45 -12.04 -27.62
N LEU A 27 -22.74 -12.32 -27.72
CA LEU A 27 -23.78 -11.41 -27.23
C LEU A 27 -23.63 -11.14 -25.73
N VAL A 28 -23.46 -12.18 -24.93
CA VAL A 28 -23.29 -12.07 -23.48
C VAL A 28 -21.99 -11.32 -23.13
N THR A 29 -20.93 -11.51 -23.91
CA THR A 29 -19.66 -10.79 -23.72
C THR A 29 -19.78 -9.30 -24.08
N VAL A 30 -20.51 -8.97 -25.14
CA VAL A 30 -20.82 -7.56 -25.48
C VAL A 30 -21.63 -6.92 -24.37
N LEU A 31 -22.67 -7.60 -23.86
CA LEU A 31 -23.46 -7.11 -22.72
C LEU A 31 -22.60 -6.91 -21.46
N TRP A 32 -21.67 -7.83 -21.19
CA TRP A 32 -20.70 -7.69 -20.09
C TRP A 32 -19.82 -6.44 -20.26
N ILE A 33 -19.25 -6.22 -21.45
CA ILE A 33 -18.42 -5.05 -21.74
C ILE A 33 -19.22 -3.75 -21.54
N LEU A 34 -20.44 -3.68 -22.08
CA LEU A 34 -21.33 -2.53 -21.92
C LEU A 34 -21.69 -2.29 -20.46
N PHE A 35 -21.91 -3.37 -19.69
CA PHE A 35 -22.17 -3.29 -18.26
C PHE A 35 -20.97 -2.73 -17.48
N VAL A 36 -19.75 -3.25 -17.72
CA VAL A 36 -18.54 -2.73 -17.07
C VAL A 36 -18.30 -1.26 -17.45
N GLN A 37 -18.47 -0.90 -18.72
CA GLN A 37 -18.34 0.48 -19.18
C GLN A 37 -19.37 1.40 -18.51
N HIS A 38 -20.61 0.93 -18.35
CA HIS A 38 -21.63 1.66 -17.61
C HIS A 38 -21.21 1.88 -16.14
N LEU A 39 -20.71 0.85 -15.45
CA LEU A 39 -20.22 0.97 -14.08
C LEU A 39 -19.07 1.98 -13.95
N VAL A 40 -18.10 1.95 -14.87
CA VAL A 40 -16.98 2.91 -14.90
C VAL A 40 -17.49 4.34 -15.09
N SER A 41 -18.41 4.54 -16.05
CA SER A 41 -18.96 5.87 -16.38
C SER A 41 -19.85 6.44 -15.27
N THR A 42 -20.53 5.59 -14.52
CA THR A 42 -21.43 5.98 -13.41
C THR A 42 -20.74 5.94 -12.05
N ALA A 43 -19.43 5.69 -12.03
CA ALA A 43 -18.66 5.67 -10.80
C ALA A 43 -18.74 7.05 -10.12
N THR A 44 -19.30 7.06 -8.91
CA THR A 44 -19.33 8.25 -8.05
C THR A 44 -18.60 7.97 -6.74
N VAL A 45 -18.01 9.03 -6.19
CA VAL A 45 -17.47 9.06 -4.82
C VAL A 45 -18.33 9.99 -3.97
N SER A 46 -18.07 10.06 -2.66
CA SER A 46 -18.80 10.98 -1.76
C SER A 46 -18.79 12.40 -2.35
N GLN A 47 -19.98 12.99 -2.47
CA GLN A 47 -20.15 14.37 -2.95
C GLN A 47 -19.99 15.38 -1.82
N ASP A 48 -19.95 14.92 -0.57
CA ASP A 48 -19.82 15.77 0.61
C ASP A 48 -18.42 16.39 0.67
N GLU A 49 -18.34 17.72 0.53
CA GLU A 49 -17.09 18.48 0.59
C GLU A 49 -16.44 18.37 1.97
N HIS A 50 -17.24 18.33 3.04
CA HIS A 50 -16.72 18.23 4.41
C HIS A 50 -15.93 16.94 4.63
N HIS A 51 -16.35 15.82 4.02
CA HIS A 51 -15.61 14.58 4.06
C HIS A 51 -14.17 14.73 3.54
N TRP A 52 -13.99 15.42 2.41
CA TRP A 52 -12.69 15.59 1.76
C TRP A 52 -11.83 16.65 2.44
N ILE A 53 -12.44 17.75 2.90
CA ILE A 53 -11.77 18.75 3.73
C ILE A 53 -11.27 18.11 5.03
N GLN A 54 -12.08 17.26 5.66
CA GLN A 54 -11.69 16.57 6.89
C GLN A 54 -10.51 15.61 6.64
N LYS A 55 -10.48 14.94 5.48
CA LYS A 55 -9.35 14.11 5.07
C LYS A 55 -8.08 14.96 4.85
N ALA A 56 -8.18 16.10 4.19
CA ALA A 56 -7.08 17.06 4.08
C ALA A 56 -6.59 17.53 5.45
N HIS A 57 -7.51 17.88 6.35
CA HIS A 57 -7.18 18.29 7.70
C HIS A 57 -6.44 17.19 8.49
N GLN A 58 -6.77 15.91 8.27
CA GLN A 58 -6.04 14.79 8.85
C GLN A 58 -4.57 14.73 8.39
N ASP A 59 -4.29 14.94 7.10
CA ASP A 59 -2.92 14.92 6.57
C ASP A 59 -2.11 16.13 7.08
N TYR A 60 -2.71 17.33 7.17
CA TYR A 60 -2.06 18.46 7.84
C TYR A 60 -1.79 18.17 9.32
N ARG A 61 -2.77 17.61 10.04
CA ARG A 61 -2.61 17.22 11.44
C ARG A 61 -1.50 16.19 11.61
N LEU A 62 -1.41 15.20 10.72
CA LEU A 62 -0.35 14.20 10.74
C LEU A 62 1.01 14.85 10.47
N CYS A 63 1.10 15.76 9.50
CA CYS A 63 2.33 16.49 9.24
C CYS A 63 2.78 17.34 10.44
N TYR A 64 1.87 18.04 11.11
CA TYR A 64 2.20 18.89 12.26
C TYR A 64 2.48 18.09 13.53
N LYS A 65 1.52 17.26 13.94
CA LYS A 65 1.58 16.56 15.24
C LYS A 65 2.36 15.26 15.17
N GLY A 66 2.67 14.80 13.96
CA GLY A 66 3.19 13.47 13.73
C GLY A 66 2.14 12.44 14.13
N CYS A 67 2.63 11.24 14.38
CA CYS A 67 1.88 10.20 15.06
C CYS A 67 2.36 10.09 16.52
N THR A 68 1.58 9.41 17.36
CA THR A 68 2.04 8.98 18.68
C THR A 68 2.76 7.65 18.51
N ASP A 69 4.06 7.65 18.76
CA ASP A 69 4.94 6.47 18.80
C ASP A 69 4.84 5.54 17.57
N CYS A 70 4.47 6.07 16.40
CA CYS A 70 4.32 5.23 15.23
C CYS A 70 5.66 4.88 14.61
N LEU A 71 5.64 3.71 13.99
CA LEU A 71 6.70 3.15 13.18
C LEU A 71 6.91 3.83 11.84
N TYR A 72 5.80 4.32 11.30
CA TYR A 72 5.64 4.59 9.90
C TYR A 72 5.88 6.09 9.64
N VAL A 73 7.14 6.49 9.78
CA VAL A 73 7.58 7.87 9.51
C VAL A 73 7.31 8.25 8.05
N ASP A 74 7.32 7.27 7.14
CA ASP A 74 6.95 7.41 5.73
C ASP A 74 5.53 7.96 5.55
N VAL A 75 4.59 7.60 6.42
CA VAL A 75 3.21 8.12 6.37
C VAL A 75 3.17 9.60 6.76
N ILE A 76 4.00 10.03 7.73
CA ILE A 76 4.12 11.45 8.09
C ILE A 76 4.76 12.22 6.93
N ALA A 77 5.83 11.69 6.34
CA ALA A 77 6.51 12.30 5.21
C ALA A 77 5.60 12.42 3.98
N ASP A 78 4.81 11.38 3.69
CA ASP A 78 3.80 11.38 2.62
C ASP A 78 2.73 12.43 2.88
N ALA A 79 2.20 12.51 4.10
CA ALA A 79 1.22 13.55 4.47
C ALA A 79 1.80 14.96 4.29
N CYS A 80 3.01 15.22 4.78
CA CYS A 80 3.68 16.50 4.57
C CYS A 80 3.89 16.82 3.08
N ARG A 81 4.26 15.82 2.26
CA ARG A 81 4.42 15.97 0.82
C ARG A 81 3.09 16.32 0.13
N LYS A 82 2.00 15.64 0.48
CA LYS A 82 0.66 15.88 -0.07
C LYS A 82 0.18 17.32 0.17
N THR A 83 0.55 17.94 1.28
CA THR A 83 0.19 19.35 1.55
C THR A 83 0.92 20.37 0.65
N ARG A 84 1.95 19.97 -0.11
CA ARG A 84 2.72 20.87 -1.00
C ARG A 84 1.99 21.17 -2.32
N ILE A 85 0.69 21.41 -2.24
CA ILE A 85 -0.14 21.82 -3.38
C ILE A 85 0.15 23.27 -3.75
N ILE A 86 0.03 23.58 -5.04
CA ILE A 86 0.24 24.93 -5.56
C ILE A 86 -1.13 25.59 -5.70
N VAL A 87 -1.43 26.55 -4.84
CA VAL A 87 -2.62 27.41 -4.93
C VAL A 87 -2.14 28.84 -5.21
N PRO A 88 -2.56 29.48 -6.32
CA PRO A 88 -2.12 30.83 -6.65
C PRO A 88 -2.37 31.81 -5.49
N GLY A 89 -1.32 32.51 -5.06
CA GLY A 89 -1.40 33.49 -3.96
C GLY A 89 -1.50 32.91 -2.56
N SER A 90 -1.29 31.59 -2.35
CA SER A 90 -1.33 30.96 -1.03
C SER A 90 -0.21 29.94 -0.84
N ILE A 91 0.36 29.88 0.37
CA ILE A 91 1.37 28.88 0.75
C ILE A 91 0.66 27.76 1.49
N CYS A 92 0.50 26.60 0.85
CA CYS A 92 -0.18 25.44 1.45
C CYS A 92 0.78 24.41 2.05
N ALA A 93 2.08 24.50 1.76
CA ALA A 93 3.04 23.53 2.27
C ALA A 93 3.07 23.55 3.82
N ALA A 94 2.58 22.49 4.46
CA ALA A 94 2.54 22.37 5.92
C ALA A 94 3.95 22.57 6.54
N SER A 95 4.99 22.09 5.85
CA SER A 95 6.40 22.31 6.21
C SER A 95 6.84 23.77 6.24
N LYS A 96 6.04 24.72 5.74
CA LYS A 96 6.34 26.16 5.71
C LYS A 96 5.42 27.01 6.59
N ILE A 97 4.25 26.49 6.96
CA ILE A 97 3.22 27.24 7.71
C ILE A 97 2.93 26.65 9.10
N TRP A 98 3.70 25.66 9.53
CA TRP A 98 3.49 24.97 10.81
C TRP A 98 3.57 25.85 12.05
N PHE A 99 4.26 26.99 11.95
CA PHE A 99 4.40 27.98 13.02
C PHE A 99 3.35 29.10 12.94
N TRP A 100 2.50 29.13 11.91
CA TRP A 100 1.46 30.15 11.77
C TRP A 100 0.37 29.99 12.84
N GLU A 101 -0.38 31.05 13.12
CA GLU A 101 -1.55 30.99 13.98
C GLU A 101 -2.69 30.20 13.29
N ASP A 102 -3.00 30.59 12.05
CA ASP A 102 -3.87 29.82 11.15
C ASP A 102 -3.06 28.77 10.38
N ARG A 103 -2.99 27.56 10.94
CA ARG A 103 -2.25 26.42 10.38
C ARG A 103 -3.07 25.62 9.36
N TYR A 104 -4.33 25.99 9.12
CA TYR A 104 -5.25 25.22 8.29
C TYR A 104 -6.02 26.14 7.32
N PRO A 105 -5.32 26.82 6.38
CA PRO A 105 -5.99 27.73 5.47
C PRO A 105 -7.10 27.01 4.68
N GLU A 106 -8.33 27.51 4.75
CA GLU A 106 -9.51 26.87 4.16
C GLU A 106 -9.35 26.64 2.65
N LEU A 107 -8.75 27.61 1.94
CA LEU A 107 -8.41 27.50 0.52
C LEU A 107 -7.51 26.30 0.22
N CYS A 108 -6.52 26.04 1.07
CA CYS A 108 -5.61 24.92 0.92
C CYS A 108 -6.30 23.59 1.25
N LEU A 109 -7.16 23.56 2.26
CA LEU A 109 -7.92 22.36 2.63
C LEU A 109 -8.91 21.96 1.54
N SER A 110 -9.66 22.91 0.96
CA SER A 110 -10.60 22.63 -0.13
C SER A 110 -9.85 22.17 -1.40
N ALA A 111 -8.75 22.83 -1.75
CA ALA A 111 -7.92 22.43 -2.89
C ALA A 111 -7.34 21.00 -2.73
N LEU A 112 -6.80 20.66 -1.55
CA LEU A 112 -6.31 19.31 -1.27
C LEU A 112 -7.46 18.28 -1.22
N GLY A 113 -8.61 18.66 -0.66
CA GLY A 113 -9.81 17.83 -0.65
C GLY A 113 -10.29 17.47 -2.07
N ASN A 114 -10.27 18.43 -2.99
CA ASN A 114 -10.59 18.19 -4.40
C ASN A 114 -9.63 17.21 -5.08
N ILE A 115 -8.33 17.27 -4.73
CA ILE A 115 -7.34 16.28 -5.20
C ILE A 115 -7.69 14.89 -4.68
N TYR A 116 -7.97 14.71 -3.38
CA TYR A 116 -8.37 13.40 -2.86
C TYR A 116 -9.64 12.85 -3.48
N ARG A 117 -10.61 13.72 -3.74
CA ARG A 117 -11.85 13.34 -4.40
C ARG A 117 -11.57 12.82 -5.82
N ALA A 118 -10.72 13.51 -6.58
CA ALA A 118 -10.32 13.11 -7.92
C ALA A 118 -9.53 11.79 -7.91
N GLU A 119 -8.57 11.63 -6.99
CA GLU A 119 -7.79 10.39 -6.83
C GLU A 119 -8.68 9.21 -6.42
N ALA A 120 -9.63 9.42 -5.52
CA ALA A 120 -10.57 8.37 -5.10
C ALA A 120 -11.47 7.94 -6.27
N LEU A 121 -11.90 8.89 -7.11
CA LEU A 121 -12.66 8.58 -8.31
C LEU A 121 -11.82 7.81 -9.32
N ALA A 122 -10.60 8.27 -9.60
CA ALA A 122 -9.67 7.61 -10.52
C ALA A 122 -9.32 6.19 -10.04
N SER A 123 -9.06 6.02 -8.74
CA SER A 123 -8.81 4.70 -8.15
C SER A 123 -10.02 3.77 -8.29
N LYS A 124 -11.23 4.27 -8.03
CA LYS A 124 -12.45 3.49 -8.22
C LYS A 124 -12.67 3.11 -9.69
N GLN A 125 -12.43 4.02 -10.62
CA GLN A 125 -12.51 3.76 -12.06
C GLN A 125 -11.48 2.72 -12.49
N PHE A 126 -10.23 2.82 -12.03
CA PHE A 126 -9.18 1.84 -12.30
C PHE A 126 -9.56 0.43 -11.82
N TRP A 127 -10.07 0.31 -10.59
CA TRP A 127 -10.55 -0.98 -10.07
C TRP A 127 -11.76 -1.52 -10.82
N LEU A 128 -12.61 -0.65 -11.37
CA LEU A 128 -13.72 -1.06 -12.22
C LEU A 128 -13.24 -1.50 -13.62
N GLU A 129 -12.25 -0.82 -14.19
CA GLU A 129 -11.62 -1.21 -15.46
C GLU A 129 -10.90 -2.55 -15.35
N PHE A 130 -10.37 -2.90 -14.18
CA PHE A 130 -9.79 -4.23 -13.92
C PHE A 130 -10.79 -5.37 -14.23
N TRP A 131 -12.11 -5.14 -14.14
CA TRP A 131 -13.11 -6.14 -14.54
C TRP A 131 -13.10 -6.46 -16.04
N HIS A 132 -12.54 -5.59 -16.89
CA HIS A 132 -12.32 -5.93 -18.29
C HIS A 132 -11.33 -7.08 -18.46
N ILE A 133 -10.38 -7.27 -17.54
CA ILE A 133 -9.44 -8.41 -17.55
C ILE A 133 -10.17 -9.75 -17.37
N LEU A 134 -11.36 -9.75 -16.75
CA LEU A 134 -12.19 -10.95 -16.58
C LEU A 134 -13.05 -11.28 -17.82
N THR A 135 -13.11 -10.41 -18.82
CA THR A 135 -13.84 -10.63 -20.08
C THR A 135 -13.49 -11.95 -20.79
N PRO A 136 -12.22 -12.33 -21.01
CA PRO A 136 -11.87 -13.62 -21.63
C PRO A 136 -12.35 -14.82 -20.82
N VAL A 137 -12.29 -14.74 -19.48
CA VAL A 137 -12.78 -15.80 -18.60
C VAL A 137 -14.29 -15.94 -18.74
N PHE A 138 -15.02 -14.82 -18.75
CA PHE A 138 -16.46 -14.81 -18.93
C PHE A 138 -16.89 -15.31 -20.31
N PHE A 139 -16.17 -14.92 -21.37
CA PHE A 139 -16.38 -15.43 -22.73
C PHE A 139 -16.18 -16.95 -22.79
N PHE A 140 -15.09 -17.46 -22.22
CA PHE A 140 -14.81 -18.89 -22.21
C PHE A 140 -15.89 -19.68 -21.45
N LEU A 141 -16.31 -19.21 -20.27
CA LEU A 141 -17.36 -19.86 -19.48
C LEU A 141 -18.71 -19.88 -20.21
N THR A 142 -19.09 -18.78 -20.85
CA THR A 142 -20.36 -18.68 -21.61
C THR A 142 -20.34 -19.53 -22.88
N TYR A 143 -19.19 -19.61 -23.55
CA TYR A 143 -18.97 -20.53 -24.67
C TYR A 143 -19.08 -21.99 -24.24
N MET A 144 -18.40 -22.40 -23.16
CA MET A 144 -18.46 -23.78 -22.65
C MET A 144 -19.88 -24.18 -22.23
N LEU A 145 -20.60 -23.27 -21.56
CA LEU A 145 -21.99 -23.50 -21.14
C LEU A 145 -22.92 -23.66 -22.34
N SER A 146 -22.85 -22.75 -23.32
CA SER A 146 -23.68 -22.83 -24.52
C SER A 146 -23.37 -24.07 -25.36
N TYR A 147 -22.09 -24.41 -25.52
CA TYR A 147 -21.67 -25.65 -26.18
C TYR A 147 -22.24 -26.91 -25.51
N ALA A 148 -22.19 -26.99 -24.18
CA ALA A 148 -22.77 -28.10 -23.42
C ALA A 148 -24.30 -28.21 -23.60
N THR A 149 -25.01 -27.07 -23.66
CA THR A 149 -26.47 -27.09 -23.90
C THR A 149 -26.83 -27.54 -25.32
N PHE A 150 -26.11 -27.09 -26.35
CA PHE A 150 -26.36 -27.50 -27.74
C PHE A 150 -26.01 -28.97 -27.99
N SER A 151 -24.90 -29.45 -27.42
CA SER A 151 -24.49 -30.86 -27.55
C SER A 151 -25.48 -31.80 -26.86
N THR A 152 -25.98 -31.47 -25.68
CA THR A 152 -27.00 -32.31 -25.01
C THR A 152 -28.35 -32.32 -25.74
N CYS A 153 -28.80 -31.17 -26.27
CA CYS A 153 -30.07 -31.10 -27.00
C CYS A 153 -30.06 -31.86 -28.35
N SER A 154 -28.92 -31.88 -29.05
CA SER A 154 -28.79 -32.56 -30.34
C SER A 154 -28.82 -34.09 -30.24
N PHE A 155 -28.41 -34.66 -29.11
CA PHE A 155 -28.49 -36.10 -28.86
C PHE A 155 -29.89 -36.59 -28.45
N ASP A 156 -30.71 -35.76 -27.79
CA ASP A 156 -32.02 -36.18 -27.27
C ASP A 156 -33.19 -35.93 -28.22
N CYS A 157 -33.06 -35.03 -29.20
CA CYS A 157 -34.15 -34.76 -30.16
C CYS A 157 -34.33 -35.84 -31.24
N THR A 158 -33.40 -36.79 -31.36
CA THR A 158 -33.46 -37.88 -32.37
C THR A 158 -33.79 -39.25 -31.82
N ARG A 159 -33.95 -39.41 -30.50
CA ARG A 159 -34.46 -40.67 -29.92
C ARG A 159 -35.96 -40.57 -29.64
N PRO A 160 -36.83 -41.36 -30.31
CA PRO A 160 -38.21 -41.48 -29.89
C PRO A 160 -38.24 -42.00 -28.45
N ARG A 161 -38.87 -41.24 -27.55
CA ARG A 161 -39.09 -41.66 -26.16
C ARG A 161 -39.93 -42.93 -26.13
N ALA A 162 -39.29 -44.08 -25.96
CA ALA A 162 -39.96 -45.25 -25.41
C ALA A 162 -40.21 -44.97 -23.92
N LEU A 163 -41.48 -44.73 -23.57
CA LEU A 163 -41.93 -44.64 -22.18
C LEU A 163 -41.68 -45.98 -21.49
N ASN A 164 -40.63 -46.06 -20.68
CA ASN A 164 -40.52 -47.11 -19.69
C ASN A 164 -40.15 -46.51 -18.34
N SER A 165 -41.17 -46.40 -17.50
CA SER A 165 -41.04 -46.11 -16.08
C SER A 165 -40.43 -47.31 -15.36
N ARG A 166 -39.28 -47.13 -14.72
CA ARG A 166 -38.96 -47.81 -13.44
C ARG A 166 -37.70 -47.19 -12.80
N SER A 167 -37.92 -46.55 -11.65
CA SER A 167 -37.26 -46.80 -10.34
C SER A 167 -35.80 -47.31 -10.43
N ARG A 168 -34.76 -46.71 -9.83
CA ARG A 168 -34.58 -46.55 -8.37
C ARG A 168 -33.13 -46.06 -8.10
N ARG A 169 -32.98 -45.17 -7.10
CA ARG A 169 -31.89 -44.99 -6.11
C ARG A 169 -30.42 -44.74 -6.50
N ASN A 170 -29.97 -43.57 -6.02
CA ASN A 170 -28.81 -43.29 -5.16
C ASN A 170 -27.39 -43.64 -5.64
N SER A 171 -26.59 -42.60 -5.87
CA SER A 171 -25.27 -42.49 -5.23
C SER A 171 -24.84 -41.02 -5.09
N LEU A 172 -24.54 -40.62 -3.87
CA LEU A 172 -23.87 -39.39 -3.48
C LEU A 172 -22.44 -39.30 -4.07
N SER A 173 -21.96 -38.05 -4.14
CA SER A 173 -20.62 -37.61 -3.68
C SER A 173 -19.46 -37.48 -4.68
N ARG A 174 -18.99 -36.21 -4.76
CA ARG A 174 -17.63 -35.68 -5.04
C ARG A 174 -17.18 -35.73 -6.51
N GLN A 175 -16.63 -34.69 -7.15
CA GLN A 175 -16.21 -33.31 -6.81
C GLN A 175 -15.97 -32.59 -8.16
N PRO A 176 -16.21 -31.27 -8.31
CA PRO A 176 -15.64 -30.52 -9.43
C PRO A 176 -14.21 -30.08 -9.09
N LEU A 177 -13.24 -30.57 -9.87
CA LEU A 177 -11.86 -30.06 -9.88
C LEU A 177 -11.84 -28.67 -10.53
N LEU A 178 -11.99 -27.63 -9.70
CA LEU A 178 -11.76 -26.24 -10.10
C LEU A 178 -11.12 -25.50 -8.93
N THR A 179 -9.87 -25.82 -8.65
CA THR A 179 -8.97 -25.01 -7.83
C THR A 179 -7.55 -25.35 -8.23
N ILE A 180 -6.79 -24.37 -8.71
CA ILE A 180 -5.33 -24.15 -8.65
C ILE A 180 -4.98 -23.30 -9.90
N ALA A 181 -5.27 -22.01 -9.85
CA ALA A 181 -4.71 -21.03 -10.77
C ALA A 181 -4.87 -19.60 -10.23
N ALA A 182 -4.48 -19.33 -8.97
CA ALA A 182 -4.52 -17.95 -8.44
C ALA A 182 -3.73 -17.72 -7.13
N VAL A 183 -2.51 -18.23 -6.92
CA VAL A 183 -1.71 -17.81 -5.72
C VAL A 183 -0.18 -17.84 -5.90
N THR A 184 0.38 -17.43 -7.04
CA THR A 184 1.86 -17.41 -7.22
C THR A 184 2.42 -16.09 -7.75
N ILE A 185 1.82 -14.95 -7.39
CA ILE A 185 2.37 -13.62 -7.72
C ILE A 185 2.32 -12.70 -6.49
N LEU A 186 2.93 -13.09 -5.37
CA LEU A 186 3.18 -12.18 -4.24
C LEU A 186 4.52 -12.41 -3.51
N ALA A 187 5.39 -13.31 -3.99
CA ALA A 187 6.64 -13.67 -3.28
C ALA A 187 7.93 -13.10 -3.90
N LEU A 188 7.84 -12.01 -4.68
CA LEU A 188 8.98 -11.42 -5.41
C LEU A 188 9.31 -9.97 -5.01
N CYS A 189 9.07 -9.62 -3.75
CA CYS A 189 9.71 -8.45 -3.16
C CYS A 189 10.51 -8.93 -1.95
N GLY A 190 11.82 -9.06 -2.08
CA GLY A 190 12.70 -9.09 -0.92
C GLY A 190 12.78 -7.67 -0.37
N PRO A 191 12.33 -7.39 0.86
CA PRO A 191 12.63 -6.14 1.50
C PRO A 191 13.89 -6.31 2.34
N VAL A 192 14.85 -5.42 2.17
CA VAL A 192 15.73 -5.03 3.27
C VAL A 192 14.79 -4.61 4.41
N ALA A 193 14.68 -5.44 5.44
CA ALA A 193 13.73 -5.23 6.53
C ALA A 193 14.48 -4.68 7.74
N ALA A 194 14.72 -3.37 7.77
CA ALA A 194 14.87 -2.69 9.05
C ALA A 194 13.48 -2.66 9.69
N PHE A 195 13.28 -3.40 10.77
CA PHE A 195 12.05 -3.32 11.55
C PHE A 195 12.38 -2.79 12.95
N PRO A 196 11.52 -1.96 13.53
CA PRO A 196 11.64 -1.58 14.93
C PRO A 196 11.67 -2.81 15.84
N CYS A 197 12.43 -2.72 16.92
CA CYS A 197 12.12 -3.56 18.08
C CYS A 197 11.15 -2.77 18.96
N ILE A 198 9.88 -3.18 18.96
CA ILE A 198 8.90 -2.64 19.90
C ILE A 198 9.11 -3.36 21.24
N ASN A 199 9.23 -2.61 22.33
CA ASN A 199 9.27 -3.07 23.73
C ASN A 199 10.59 -3.66 24.27
N HIS A 200 11.78 -3.37 23.71
CA HIS A 200 13.03 -3.79 24.36
C HIS A 200 13.61 -2.76 25.34
N TYR A 201 13.24 -1.49 25.22
CA TYR A 201 13.72 -0.43 26.10
C TYR A 201 12.61 0.59 26.40
N PRO A 202 12.60 1.18 27.62
CA PRO A 202 11.69 2.26 27.93
C PRO A 202 12.00 3.48 27.05
N ALA A 203 10.97 4.28 26.75
CA ALA A 203 11.18 5.58 26.13
C ALA A 203 12.11 6.45 27.00
N TYR A 204 12.90 7.31 26.36
CA TYR A 204 13.86 8.18 27.01
C TYR A 204 13.61 9.63 26.59
N ASP A 205 13.43 10.50 27.58
CA ASP A 205 13.22 11.92 27.40
C ASP A 205 14.44 12.71 27.88
N ARG A 206 14.99 13.56 27.01
CA ARG A 206 16.06 14.51 27.37
C ARG A 206 15.54 15.94 27.22
N PRO A 207 15.36 16.67 28.33
CA PRO A 207 14.96 18.07 28.27
C PRO A 207 16.11 18.96 27.83
N PHE A 208 15.78 20.05 27.14
CA PHE A 208 16.72 21.08 26.74
C PHE A 208 16.10 22.47 26.90
N SER A 209 16.94 23.48 27.05
CA SER A 209 16.53 24.88 27.24
C SER A 209 17.53 25.82 26.60
N ASN A 210 17.08 26.99 26.14
CA ASN A 210 17.97 28.08 25.81
C ASN A 210 18.63 28.67 27.08
N ILE A 211 19.56 29.60 26.89
CA ILE A 211 20.31 30.24 27.98
C ILE A 211 19.40 30.99 28.95
N ASP A 212 18.35 31.62 28.43
CA ASP A 212 17.40 32.46 29.21
C ASP A 212 16.29 31.65 29.90
N GLY A 213 16.12 30.36 29.57
CA GLY A 213 15.06 29.53 30.12
C GLY A 213 13.66 29.78 29.53
N THR A 214 13.55 30.61 28.50
CA THR A 214 12.27 31.03 27.90
C THR A 214 11.77 30.08 26.81
N LEU A 215 12.70 29.49 26.06
CA LEU A 215 12.43 28.49 25.03
C LEU A 215 13.04 27.16 25.48
N TYR A 216 12.19 26.17 25.68
CA TYR A 216 12.59 24.86 26.18
C TYR A 216 11.80 23.76 25.50
N GLY A 217 12.36 22.55 25.55
CA GLY A 217 11.83 21.42 24.83
C GLY A 217 12.28 20.09 25.39
N THR A 218 11.94 19.03 24.65
CA THR A 218 12.26 17.65 24.98
C THR A 218 12.57 16.89 23.70
N ILE A 219 13.66 16.12 23.73
CA ILE A 219 13.97 15.09 22.75
C ILE A 219 13.42 13.78 23.29
N HIS A 220 12.42 13.24 22.63
CA HIS A 220 11.77 11.98 22.99
C HIS A 220 12.24 10.87 22.06
N GLY A 221 12.91 9.86 22.60
CA GLY A 221 13.23 8.62 21.90
C GLY A 221 12.32 7.49 22.38
N TRP A 222 11.70 6.76 21.46
CA TRP A 222 10.79 5.64 21.78
C TRP A 222 11.10 4.37 20.99
N LEU A 223 11.98 4.45 19.99
CA LEU A 223 12.37 3.33 19.15
C LEU A 223 13.71 2.79 19.62
N SER A 224 13.79 1.47 19.71
CA SER A 224 15.07 0.75 19.68
C SER A 224 15.24 0.16 18.29
N SER A 225 16.46 0.26 17.74
CA SER A 225 16.74 -0.42 16.50
C SER A 225 17.26 -1.82 16.77
N CYS A 226 16.57 -2.80 16.20
CA CYS A 226 17.16 -4.09 15.91
C CYS A 226 17.45 -4.09 14.42
N HIS A 227 18.72 -4.21 14.06
CA HIS A 227 19.10 -4.31 12.67
C HIS A 227 19.76 -5.66 12.43
N TRP A 228 19.21 -6.33 11.43
CA TRP A 228 19.86 -7.39 10.69
C TRP A 228 20.38 -6.73 9.42
N GLU A 229 21.68 -6.48 9.37
CA GLU A 229 22.31 -5.94 8.16
C GLU A 229 22.62 -7.13 7.25
N GLU A 230 21.95 -7.18 6.10
CA GLU A 230 22.31 -8.14 5.05
C GLU A 230 23.55 -7.61 4.31
N TYR A 231 24.64 -8.37 4.37
CA TYR A 231 25.88 -8.06 3.67
C TYR A 231 26.27 -9.22 2.74
N GLU A 232 26.94 -8.89 1.64
CA GLU A 232 27.48 -9.90 0.73
C GLU A 232 28.58 -10.68 1.44
N CYS A 233 28.31 -11.96 1.73
CA CYS A 233 29.25 -12.82 2.45
C CYS A 233 29.80 -13.96 1.59
N GLY A 234 29.46 -13.98 0.31
CA GLY A 234 30.00 -14.92 -0.67
C GLY A 234 29.07 -15.12 -1.85
N GLU A 235 29.30 -16.20 -2.59
CA GLU A 235 28.48 -16.60 -3.73
C GLU A 235 28.21 -18.10 -3.65
N THR A 236 27.01 -18.51 -4.02
CA THR A 236 26.68 -19.93 -4.20
C THR A 236 26.64 -20.20 -5.70
N CYS A 237 27.54 -21.04 -6.18
CA CYS A 237 27.64 -21.35 -7.61
C CYS A 237 27.15 -22.77 -7.90
N THR A 238 26.31 -22.90 -8.92
CA THR A 238 25.88 -24.17 -9.50
C THR A 238 26.42 -24.31 -10.92
N THR A 239 27.03 -25.43 -11.23
CA THR A 239 27.49 -25.75 -12.59
C THR A 239 26.50 -26.72 -13.23
N SER A 240 25.93 -26.36 -14.37
CA SER A 240 25.02 -27.25 -15.09
C SER A 240 25.78 -28.49 -15.59
N SER A 241 25.19 -29.67 -15.39
CA SER A 241 25.80 -30.94 -15.82
C SER A 241 25.71 -31.15 -17.33
N SER A 242 24.81 -30.45 -18.02
CA SER A 242 24.61 -30.56 -19.48
C SER A 242 25.65 -29.75 -20.26
N ASP A 243 25.87 -28.49 -19.86
CA ASP A 243 26.60 -27.53 -20.69
C ASP A 243 27.84 -26.96 -19.99
N GLY A 244 28.12 -27.38 -18.75
CA GLY A 244 29.25 -26.90 -17.95
C GLY A 244 29.14 -25.43 -17.52
N GLN A 245 28.03 -24.76 -17.85
CA GLN A 245 27.82 -23.34 -17.53
C GLN A 245 27.65 -23.17 -16.01
N ARG A 246 28.48 -22.29 -15.43
CA ARG A 246 28.46 -21.92 -14.01
C ARG A 246 27.56 -20.70 -13.82
N SER A 247 26.53 -20.83 -12.99
CA SER A 247 25.69 -19.74 -12.53
C SER A 247 25.96 -19.51 -11.04
N CYS A 248 26.29 -18.29 -10.66
CA CYS A 248 26.53 -17.90 -9.27
C CYS A 248 25.43 -16.95 -8.80
N THR A 249 24.94 -17.18 -7.59
CA THR A 249 24.00 -16.29 -6.92
C THR A 249 24.69 -15.70 -5.69
N THR A 250 24.63 -14.38 -5.51
CA THR A 250 25.18 -13.70 -4.34
C THR A 250 24.55 -14.29 -3.07
N LYS A 251 25.40 -14.71 -2.13
CA LYS A 251 25.00 -15.16 -0.81
C LYS A 251 25.00 -13.96 0.13
N TRP A 252 23.83 -13.64 0.64
CA TRP A 252 23.64 -12.63 1.67
C TRP A 252 23.73 -13.29 3.06
N CYS A 253 24.54 -12.72 3.94
CA CYS A 253 24.55 -13.08 5.36
C CYS A 253 23.97 -11.94 6.17
N VAL A 254 23.50 -12.26 7.37
CA VAL A 254 22.93 -11.29 8.30
C VAL A 254 23.92 -11.08 9.43
N GLU A 255 24.30 -9.83 9.67
CA GLU A 255 25.00 -9.41 10.90
C GLU A 255 24.02 -8.69 11.83
N GLU A 256 24.01 -9.08 13.10
CA GLU A 256 23.28 -8.36 14.15
C GLU A 256 24.13 -7.18 14.59
N LYS A 257 23.72 -5.95 14.22
CA LYS A 257 24.39 -4.75 14.70
C LYS A 257 24.11 -4.56 16.19
N ALA A 258 25.08 -3.96 16.90
CA ALA A 258 24.91 -3.61 18.30
C ALA A 258 23.61 -2.81 18.51
N HIS A 259 22.76 -3.31 19.40
CA HIS A 259 21.47 -2.68 19.70
C HIS A 259 21.68 -1.23 20.13
N ALA A 260 21.04 -0.29 19.43
CA ALA A 260 20.93 1.09 19.87
C ALA A 260 19.59 1.26 20.61
N GLY A 261 19.67 1.68 21.87
CA GLY A 261 18.50 2.01 22.66
C GLY A 261 18.00 3.43 22.38
N PRO A 262 16.80 3.79 22.86
CA PRO A 262 16.28 5.15 22.77
C PRO A 262 17.25 6.21 23.32
N ILE A 263 18.01 5.89 24.37
CA ILE A 263 19.03 6.78 24.93
C ILE A 263 20.14 7.12 23.95
N ASP A 264 20.57 6.18 23.11
CA ASP A 264 21.65 6.39 22.15
C ASP A 264 21.21 7.36 21.04
N PHE A 265 19.99 7.18 20.54
CA PHE A 265 19.37 8.09 19.56
C PHE A 265 19.19 9.50 20.12
N VAL A 266 18.71 9.60 21.37
CA VAL A 266 18.53 10.90 22.04
C VAL A 266 19.87 11.59 22.29
N ASN A 267 20.90 10.85 22.69
CA ASN A 267 22.25 11.40 22.88
C ASN A 267 22.86 11.89 21.56
N ASP A 268 22.64 11.17 20.46
CA ASP A 268 23.13 11.62 19.15
C ASP A 268 22.38 12.88 18.67
N ALA A 269 21.06 12.87 18.76
CA ALA A 269 20.22 14.02 18.44
C ALA A 269 20.53 15.25 19.29
N SER A 270 20.92 15.07 20.55
CA SER A 270 21.29 16.16 21.47
C SER A 270 22.43 17.03 20.92
N LYS A 271 23.39 16.44 20.20
CA LYS A 271 24.51 17.18 19.57
C LYS A 271 24.02 18.18 18.52
N TYR A 272 22.93 17.87 17.82
CA TYR A 272 22.31 18.77 16.84
C TYR A 272 21.58 19.90 17.54
N VAL A 273 20.85 19.58 18.62
CA VAL A 273 20.14 20.57 19.45
C VAL A 273 21.11 21.56 20.10
N GLU A 274 22.26 21.08 20.58
CA GLU A 274 23.31 21.94 21.14
C GLU A 274 23.92 22.89 20.09
N ARG A 275 24.06 22.45 18.84
CA ARG A 275 24.50 23.32 17.73
C ARG A 275 23.51 24.45 17.43
N CYS A 276 22.23 24.28 17.75
CA CYS A 276 21.22 25.34 17.69
C CYS A 276 21.26 26.29 18.90
N GLY A 277 22.23 26.15 19.81
CA GLY A 277 22.44 27.03 20.96
C GLY A 277 21.65 26.65 22.22
N PHE A 278 21.01 25.48 22.24
CA PHE A 278 20.37 24.95 23.43
C PHE A 278 21.38 24.26 24.35
N ARG A 279 21.05 24.19 25.65
CA ARG A 279 21.76 23.34 26.62
C ARG A 279 20.84 22.21 27.05
N MET A 280 21.40 21.02 27.20
CA MET A 280 20.71 19.91 27.87
C MET A 280 20.53 20.25 29.35
N VAL A 281 19.34 20.01 29.89
CA VAL A 281 19.00 20.28 31.29
C VAL A 281 18.34 19.06 31.92
N ASP A 282 18.30 19.00 33.25
CA ASP A 282 17.69 17.86 33.95
C ASP A 282 16.15 17.96 33.98
N TRP A 283 15.60 19.17 33.87
CA TRP A 283 14.16 19.43 33.94
C TRP A 283 13.76 20.76 33.28
N VAL A 284 12.50 20.85 32.83
CA VAL A 284 11.89 22.05 32.25
C VAL A 284 10.55 22.38 32.94
N PRO A 285 10.21 23.67 33.13
CA PRO A 285 9.12 24.09 34.02
C PRO A 285 7.69 23.94 33.51
N GLY A 286 7.46 23.43 32.30
CA GLY A 286 6.12 23.44 31.70
C GLY A 286 5.88 22.39 30.63
N VAL A 287 4.71 22.49 30.00
CA VAL A 287 4.24 21.53 29.01
C VAL A 287 4.97 21.73 27.68
N VAL A 288 5.61 20.67 27.21
CA VAL A 288 6.29 20.63 25.91
C VAL A 288 5.39 19.88 24.93
N ALA A 289 4.44 20.58 24.31
CA ALA A 289 3.44 19.96 23.43
C ALA A 289 3.65 20.23 21.93
N MET A 290 4.52 21.17 21.55
CA MET A 290 4.66 21.58 20.15
C MET A 290 5.77 20.80 19.46
N ARG A 291 5.40 19.73 18.73
CA ARG A 291 6.34 18.94 17.92
C ARG A 291 6.98 19.79 16.82
N VAL A 292 8.30 19.75 16.68
CA VAL A 292 9.03 20.29 15.52
C VAL A 292 8.70 19.41 14.30
N PRO A 293 7.96 19.91 13.29
CA PRO A 293 7.32 19.05 12.29
C PRO A 293 8.23 18.75 11.10
N ASN A 294 9.37 18.10 11.36
CA ASN A 294 10.28 17.65 10.31
C ASN A 294 10.39 16.11 10.32
N PRO A 295 9.73 15.40 9.37
CA PRO A 295 9.74 13.94 9.30
C PRO A 295 11.14 13.32 9.15
N GLU A 296 12.12 14.08 8.68
CA GLU A 296 13.49 13.58 8.57
C GLU A 296 14.18 13.45 9.94
N ILE A 297 13.75 14.22 10.94
CA ILE A 297 14.21 14.06 12.33
C ILE A 297 13.75 12.70 12.85
N GLU A 298 12.46 12.38 12.72
CA GLU A 298 11.96 11.06 13.13
C GLU A 298 12.54 9.92 12.29
N GLY A 299 12.78 10.14 11.01
CA GLY A 299 13.22 9.09 10.08
C GLY A 299 14.72 8.79 10.14
N LYS A 300 15.56 9.79 10.37
CA LYS A 300 17.03 9.64 10.40
C LYS A 300 17.59 9.60 11.81
N LEU A 301 17.05 10.40 12.74
CA LEU A 301 17.53 10.46 14.12
C LEU A 301 16.70 9.59 15.07
N TRP A 302 15.55 9.05 14.63
CA TRP A 302 14.70 8.16 15.43
C TRP A 302 14.22 8.80 16.73
N VAL A 303 14.08 10.13 16.74
CA VAL A 303 13.60 10.92 17.87
C VAL A 303 12.52 11.89 17.44
N LYS A 304 11.75 12.37 18.41
CA LYS A 304 10.74 13.40 18.26
C LYS A 304 11.17 14.58 19.10
N MET A 305 11.31 15.73 18.46
CA MET A 305 11.62 16.97 19.15
C MET A 305 10.34 17.76 19.38
N SER A 306 10.16 18.25 20.59
CA SER A 306 9.04 19.13 20.92
C SER A 306 9.55 20.34 21.70
N VAL A 307 8.90 21.48 21.53
CA VAL A 307 9.18 22.75 22.22
C VAL A 307 7.91 23.28 22.89
N ASN A 308 8.08 24.22 23.82
CA ASN A 308 6.97 24.90 24.49
C ASN A 308 6.26 25.91 23.57
N ARG A 309 6.99 26.54 22.65
CA ARG A 309 6.46 27.50 21.68
C ARG A 309 7.32 27.55 20.41
N PHE A 310 6.73 27.99 19.30
CA PHE A 310 7.46 28.27 18.07
C PHE A 310 7.75 29.76 17.88
N ASN A 311 6.84 30.62 18.34
CA ASN A 311 6.91 32.05 18.08
C ASN A 311 7.33 32.83 19.34
N GLY A 312 8.15 33.86 19.11
CA GLY A 312 8.50 34.92 20.05
C GLY A 312 7.74 36.20 19.72
N SER A 313 8.30 37.35 20.10
CA SER A 313 7.70 38.67 19.79
C SER A 313 7.75 39.04 18.30
N GLU A 314 8.68 38.48 17.54
CA GLU A 314 8.96 38.85 16.15
C GLU A 314 8.56 37.76 15.14
N GLY A 315 7.81 36.74 15.55
CA GLY A 315 7.47 35.57 14.73
C GLY A 315 8.25 34.33 15.14
N LEU A 316 8.64 33.48 14.18
CA LEU A 316 9.35 32.23 14.44
C LEU A 316 10.67 32.48 15.19
N GLU A 317 10.82 31.89 16.37
CA GLU A 317 12.07 31.95 17.15
C GLU A 317 13.21 31.34 16.32
N PRO A 318 14.33 32.05 16.08
CA PRO A 318 15.43 31.54 15.25
C PRO A 318 15.97 30.18 15.70
N MET A 319 16.00 29.95 17.02
CA MET A 319 16.43 28.67 17.59
C MET A 319 15.44 27.54 17.28
N ALA A 320 14.13 27.81 17.26
CA ALA A 320 13.11 26.83 16.85
C ALA A 320 13.19 26.56 15.33
N GLY A 321 13.49 27.57 14.52
CA GLY A 321 13.81 27.42 13.11
C GLY A 321 15.04 26.52 12.89
N CYS A 322 16.11 26.74 13.65
CA CYS A 322 17.30 25.88 13.60
C CYS A 322 16.98 24.42 13.91
N LEU A 323 16.14 24.14 14.92
CA LEU A 323 15.70 22.77 15.22
C LEU A 323 15.00 22.09 14.05
N TYR A 324 14.22 22.85 13.27
CA TYR A 324 13.56 22.34 12.09
C TYR A 324 14.57 21.98 10.98
N ASP A 325 15.71 22.69 10.89
CA ASP A 325 16.72 22.56 9.82
C ASP A 325 17.94 21.69 10.22
N ILE A 326 17.88 20.89 11.29
CA ILE A 326 19.06 20.13 11.78
C ILE A 326 19.53 18.99 10.86
N ILE A 327 18.73 18.58 9.88
CA ILE A 327 18.98 17.47 8.96
C ILE A 327 19.19 17.94 7.53
#